data_AF-A0A8S8Z8R4-F1
#
_entry.id   AF-A0A8S8Z8R4-F1
#
_cell.length_a   1.000
_cell.length_b   1.000
_cell.length_c   1.000
_cell.angle_alpha   90.00
_cell.angle_beta   90.00
_cell.angle_gamma   90.00
#
_symmetry.space_group_name_H-M   'P 1'
#
loop_
_entity.id
_entity.type
_entity.pdbx_description
1 polymer ?
#
loop_
_entity_poly.entity_id
_entity_poly.type
_entity_poly.pdbx_seq_one_letter_code
_entity_poly.pdbx_strand_id
1 'polypeptide(L)'
;MNKVEIVTDDKYEAQKLASLIFVKEGNETFITEIIDVFETEIVISIKDKSVHSIVLKDKEQVTKFTDFMQSIIEKKAKIIGTSTNEGLVEIFKEELN
;
A
#
# COMPACT_ATOMS: atom_id res chain seq x y z
N MET A 1 11.91 13.98 0.46
CA MET A 1 10.78 13.14 0.00
C MET A 1 11.07 11.74 0.51
N ASN A 2 10.25 11.25 1.44
CA ASN A 2 10.44 9.91 2.00
C ASN A 2 9.72 8.90 1.13
N LYS A 3 10.24 7.68 1.05
CA LYS A 3 9.59 6.58 0.33
C LYS A 3 9.58 5.31 1.16
N VAL A 4 8.56 4.49 0.95
CA VAL A 4 8.49 3.11 1.43
C VAL A 4 8.53 2.19 0.22
N GLU A 5 9.32 1.14 0.30
CA GLU A 5 9.47 0.14 -0.76
C GLU A 5 8.81 -1.16 -0.33
N ILE A 6 7.83 -1.64 -1.08
CA ILE A 6 7.10 -2.88 -0.80
C ILE A 6 7.34 -3.84 -1.96
N VAL A 7 7.77 -5.06 -1.65
CA VAL A 7 7.97 -6.11 -2.66
C VAL A 7 6.79 -7.07 -2.62
N THR A 8 6.11 -7.21 -3.75
CA THR A 8 4.99 -8.13 -3.96
C THR A 8 5.46 -9.47 -4.52
N ASP A 9 4.58 -10.46 -4.54
CA ASP A 9 4.89 -11.79 -5.08
C ASP A 9 5.30 -11.73 -6.57
N ASP A 10 4.57 -10.94 -7.36
CA ASP A 10 4.87 -10.71 -8.75
C ASP A 10 4.58 -9.27 -9.22
N LYS A 11 4.82 -9.02 -10.51
CA LYS A 11 4.58 -7.71 -11.12
C LYS A 11 3.11 -7.28 -11.15
N TYR A 12 2.19 -8.24 -11.19
CA TYR A 12 0.76 -7.96 -11.28
C TYR A 12 0.23 -7.50 -9.93
N GLU A 13 0.68 -8.15 -8.85
CA GLU A 13 0.40 -7.71 -7.48
C GLU A 13 0.96 -6.31 -7.21
N ALA A 14 2.17 -5.99 -7.72
CA ALA A 14 2.73 -4.64 -7.62
C ALA A 14 1.86 -3.59 -8.31
N GLN A 15 1.43 -3.87 -9.55
CA GLN A 15 0.54 -2.98 -10.31
C GLN A 15 -0.81 -2.80 -9.62
N LYS A 16 -1.38 -3.89 -9.11
CA LYS A 16 -2.64 -3.90 -8.37
C LYS A 16 -2.52 -3.02 -7.12
N LEU A 17 -1.51 -3.25 -6.28
CA LEU A 17 -1.27 -2.45 -5.08
C LEU A 17 -1.09 -0.96 -5.42
N ALA A 18 -0.24 -0.63 -6.40
CA ALA A 18 0.01 0.76 -6.78
C ALA A 18 -1.26 1.48 -7.25
N SER A 19 -2.15 0.78 -7.97
CA SER A 19 -3.42 1.32 -8.44
C SER A 19 -4.47 1.51 -7.33
N LEU A 20 -4.45 0.62 -6.32
CA LEU A 20 -5.40 0.64 -5.20
C LEU A 20 -4.96 1.58 -4.08
N ILE A 21 -3.66 1.76 -3.86
CA ILE A 21 -3.18 2.55 -2.74
C ILE A 21 -3.29 4.06 -2.99
N PHE A 22 -3.12 4.49 -4.24
CA PHE A 22 -3.10 5.90 -4.60
C PHE A 22 -3.73 6.15 -5.98
N VAL A 23 -4.79 6.95 -6.02
CA VAL A 23 -5.44 7.36 -7.26
C VAL A 23 -4.87 8.71 -7.69
N LYS A 24 -4.06 8.70 -8.76
CA LYS A 24 -3.34 9.89 -9.25
C LYS A 24 -4.28 11.02 -9.69
N GLU A 25 -5.40 10.69 -10.33
CA GLU A 25 -6.38 11.69 -10.80
C GLU A 25 -7.10 12.41 -9.65
N GLY A 26 -7.24 11.75 -8.51
CA GLY A 26 -7.82 12.31 -7.27
C GLY A 26 -6.78 12.81 -6.26
N ASN A 27 -5.49 12.53 -6.48
CA ASN A 27 -4.39 12.78 -5.53
C ASN A 27 -4.73 12.29 -4.11
N GLU A 28 -5.29 11.08 -4.01
CA GLU A 28 -5.81 10.56 -2.76
C GLU A 28 -5.37 9.12 -2.50
N THR A 29 -5.10 8.84 -1.22
CA THR A 29 -5.01 7.47 -0.71
C THR A 29 -6.39 6.83 -0.82
N PHE A 30 -6.45 5.64 -1.42
CA PHE A 30 -7.73 4.94 -1.61
C PHE A 30 -7.96 3.82 -0.59
N ILE A 31 -6.91 3.27 0.02
CA ILE A 31 -7.02 2.27 1.09
C ILE A 31 -7.51 2.94 2.37
N THR A 32 -8.50 2.31 3.00
CA THR A 32 -9.14 2.78 4.23
C THR A 32 -8.76 1.97 5.45
N GLU A 33 -8.57 0.65 5.29
CA GLU A 33 -8.22 -0.26 6.37
C GLU A 33 -7.56 -1.54 5.83
N ILE A 34 -6.77 -2.19 6.68
CA ILE A 34 -6.36 -3.59 6.52
C ILE A 34 -7.36 -4.43 7.31
N ILE A 35 -8.09 -5.31 6.63
CA ILE A 35 -9.13 -6.15 7.22
C ILE A 35 -8.52 -7.39 7.88
N ASP A 36 -7.59 -8.04 7.18
CA ASP A 36 -6.98 -9.29 7.64
C ASP A 36 -5.61 -9.52 6.98
N VAL A 37 -4.84 -10.46 7.53
CA VAL A 37 -3.52 -10.87 7.04
C VAL A 37 -3.39 -12.39 7.13
N PHE A 38 -3.19 -13.03 5.98
CA PHE A 38 -3.00 -14.47 5.85
C PHE A 38 -1.59 -14.77 5.31
N GLU A 39 -0.66 -15.10 6.21
CA GLU A 39 0.75 -15.32 5.89
C GLU A 39 1.41 -14.15 5.16
N THR A 40 1.45 -14.19 3.83
CA THR A 40 2.02 -13.14 2.96
C THR A 40 0.94 -12.35 2.22
N GLU A 41 -0.33 -12.72 2.34
CA GLU A 41 -1.46 -12.05 1.72
C GLU A 41 -2.10 -11.05 2.69
N ILE A 42 -2.31 -9.82 2.23
CA ILE A 42 -3.02 -8.78 2.96
C ILE A 42 -4.40 -8.58 2.35
N VAL A 43 -5.43 -8.37 3.17
CA VAL A 43 -6.79 -8.05 2.73
C VAL A 43 -7.08 -6.60 3.10
N ILE A 44 -7.44 -5.79 2.11
CA ILE A 44 -7.63 -4.34 2.24
C ILE A 44 -9.01 -3.91 1.77
N SER A 45 -9.58 -2.92 2.45
CA SER A 45 -10.78 -2.22 2.00
C SER A 45 -10.42 -0.83 1.49
N ILE A 46 -11.03 -0.43 0.38
CA ILE A 46 -10.82 0.87 -0.25
C ILE A 46 -12.07 1.75 -0.15
N LYS A 47 -11.97 3.04 -0.54
CA LYS A 47 -13.04 4.03 -0.36
C LYS A 47 -14.40 3.66 -0.93
N ASP A 48 -14.45 2.87 -1.99
CA ASP A 48 -15.70 2.38 -2.59
C ASP A 48 -16.31 1.17 -1.86
N LYS A 49 -15.70 0.76 -0.73
CA LYS A 49 -16.05 -0.38 0.14
C LYS A 49 -15.83 -1.76 -0.50
N SER A 50 -15.20 -1.83 -1.67
CA SER A 50 -14.74 -3.10 -2.19
C SER A 50 -13.53 -3.60 -1.41
N VAL A 51 -13.39 -4.94 -1.38
CA VAL A 51 -12.33 -5.63 -0.66
C VAL A 51 -11.44 -6.35 -1.66
N HIS A 52 -10.15 -6.16 -1.53
CA HIS A 52 -9.13 -6.76 -2.40
C HIS A 52 -8.08 -7.41 -1.54
N SER A 53 -7.50 -8.50 -2.03
CA SER A 53 -6.29 -9.06 -1.45
C SER A 53 -5.06 -8.71 -2.27
N ILE A 54 -3.89 -8.60 -1.64
CA ILE A 54 -2.60 -8.43 -2.30
C ILE A 54 -1.62 -9.45 -1.73
N VAL A 55 -0.91 -10.18 -2.59
CA VAL A 55 0.13 -11.11 -2.15
C VAL A 55 1.48 -10.41 -2.13
N LEU A 56 2.08 -10.34 -0.94
CA LEU A 56 3.41 -9.80 -0.72
C LEU A 56 4.48 -10.89 -0.81
N LYS A 57 5.72 -10.49 -1.05
CA LYS A 57 6.83 -11.45 -1.25
C LYS A 57 7.04 -12.36 -0.03
N ASP A 58 6.97 -11.79 1.17
CA ASP A 58 7.24 -12.48 2.43
C ASP A 58 6.63 -11.74 3.63
N LYS A 59 6.73 -12.36 4.81
CA LYS A 59 6.19 -11.81 6.07
C LYS A 59 6.86 -10.50 6.52
N GLU A 60 8.09 -10.24 6.07
CA GLU A 60 8.77 -8.97 6.35
C GLU A 60 8.09 -7.85 5.57
N GLN A 61 7.76 -8.08 4.30
CA GLN A 61 7.00 -7.12 3.50
C GLN A 61 5.60 -6.86 4.07
N VAL A 62 4.93 -7.89 4.61
CA VAL A 62 3.66 -7.71 5.33
C VAL A 62 3.82 -6.77 6.52
N THR A 63 4.79 -7.03 7.40
CA THR A 63 5.05 -6.20 8.58
C THR A 63 5.35 -4.75 8.18
N LYS A 64 6.22 -4.58 7.17
CA LYS A 64 6.58 -3.27 6.65
C LYS A 64 5.38 -2.52 6.08
N PHE A 65 4.50 -3.22 5.36
CA PHE A 65 3.29 -2.63 4.79
C PHE A 65 2.29 -2.24 5.89
N THR A 66 2.05 -3.11 6.86
CA THR A 66 1.09 -2.86 7.95
C THR A 66 1.52 -1.66 8.80
N ASP A 67 2.81 -1.58 9.15
CA ASP A 67 3.36 -0.45 9.92
C ASP A 67 3.23 0.86 9.17
N PHE A 68 3.52 0.84 7.87
CA PHE A 68 3.35 1.99 7.00
C PHE A 68 1.88 2.42 6.94
N MET A 69 0.95 1.50 6.68
CA MET A 69 -0.47 1.82 6.59
C MET A 69 -1.03 2.36 7.90
N GLN A 70 -0.57 1.86 9.05
CA GLN A 70 -0.92 2.43 10.35
C GLN A 70 -0.56 3.92 10.43
N SER A 71 0.63 4.31 9.95
CA SER A 71 1.03 5.73 9.92
C SER A 71 0.14 6.60 9.01
N ILE A 72 -0.39 6.02 7.94
CA ILE A 72 -1.32 6.71 7.02
C ILE A 72 -2.71 6.87 7.67
N ILE A 73 -3.23 5.80 8.28
CA ILE A 73 -4.55 5.79 8.97
C ILE A 73 -4.55 6.75 10.16
N GLU A 74 -3.46 6.76 10.94
CA GLU A 74 -3.25 7.68 12.06
C GLU A 74 -2.97 9.14 11.61
N LYS A 75 -2.94 9.40 10.30
CA LYS A 75 -2.65 10.71 9.71
C LYS A 75 -1.30 11.29 10.15
N LYS A 76 -0.32 10.44 10.42
CA LYS A 76 1.09 10.82 10.66
C LYS A 76 1.85 11.05 9.36
N ALA A 77 1.38 10.47 8.26
CA ALA A 77 1.93 10.68 6.94
C ALA A 77 0.83 10.69 5.88
N LYS A 78 1.14 11.24 4.70
CA LYS A 78 0.27 11.24 3.53
C LYS A 78 1.00 10.66 2.32
N ILE A 79 0.30 9.82 1.55
CA ILE A 79 0.81 9.30 0.27
C ILE A 79 0.64 10.38 -0.80
N ILE A 80 1.70 10.61 -1.57
CA ILE A 80 1.75 11.61 -2.64
C ILE A 80 2.02 11.01 -4.03
N GLY A 81 2.31 9.71 -4.09
CA GLY A 81 2.52 9.03 -5.36
C GLY A 81 3.00 7.60 -5.21
N THR A 82 2.99 6.89 -6.33
CA THR A 82 3.51 5.53 -6.44
C THR A 82 4.30 5.34 -7.74
N SER A 83 5.24 4.41 -7.73
CA SER A 83 5.91 3.85 -8.91
C SER A 83 5.97 2.33 -8.79
N THR A 84 6.11 1.63 -9.92
CA THR A 84 6.26 0.17 -9.95
C THR A 84 7.41 -0.24 -10.85
N ASN A 85 8.20 -1.23 -10.41
CA ASN A 85 9.21 -1.90 -11.22
C ASN A 85 9.22 -3.40 -10.91
N GLU A 86 8.79 -4.23 -11.86
CA GLU A 86 8.54 -5.66 -11.60
C GLU A 86 7.66 -5.84 -10.35
N GLY A 87 8.08 -6.65 -9.38
CA GLY A 87 7.37 -6.83 -8.10
C GLY A 87 7.62 -5.72 -7.06
N LEU A 88 8.34 -4.64 -7.37
CA LEU A 88 8.59 -3.54 -6.43
C LEU A 88 7.54 -2.44 -6.61
N VAL A 89 6.97 -1.99 -5.50
CA VAL A 89 6.16 -0.76 -5.39
C VAL A 89 6.91 0.26 -4.55
N GLU A 90 7.24 1.40 -5.14
CA GLU A 90 7.71 2.56 -4.41
C GLU A 90 6.51 3.45 -4.06
N ILE A 91 6.37 3.77 -2.77
CA ILE A 91 5.28 4.61 -2.26
C ILE A 91 5.91 5.89 -1.70
N PHE A 92 5.66 7.01 -2.36
CA PHE A 92 6.18 8.31 -1.96
C PHE A 92 5.26 8.94 -0.92
N LYS A 93 5.84 9.46 0.17
CA LYS A 93 5.09 10.06 1.28
C LYS A 93 5.72 11.33 1.82
N GLU A 94 4.87 12.11 2.49
CA GLU A 94 5.25 13.26 3.32
C GLU A 94 4.80 13.01 4.75
N GLU A 95 5.62 13.38 5.73
CA GLU A 95 5.20 13.36 7.14
C GLU A 95 4.27 14.53 7.42
N LEU A 96 3.28 14.31 8.27
CA LEU A 96 2.37 15.32 8.77
C LEU A 96 2.80 15.66 10.21
N ASN A 97 3.13 16.94 10.45
CA ASN A 97 3.49 17.46 11.77
C ASN A 97 2.28 17.62 12.69
#